data_AF-A0AAD6G983-F1
#
_entry.id   AF-A0AAD6G983-F1
#
_cell.length_a   1.000
_cell.length_b   1.000
_cell.length_c   1.000
_cell.angle_alpha   90.00
_cell.angle_beta   90.00
_cell.angle_gamma   90.00
#
_symmetry.space_group_name_H-M   'P 1'
#
loop_
_entity.id
_entity.type
_entity.pdbx_description
1 polymer ?
#
loop_
_entity_poly.entity_id
_entity_poly.type
_entity_poly.pdbx_seq_one_letter_code
_entity_poly.pdbx_strand_id
1 'polypeptide(L)'
;MCLITYQPEPAQQTFEPLDTTTLYVTTKTLFAQVQASSSPSLHLIQASTIIAAYEYATGKFQDAFTTIGLCARMGYASRLHISSPDLGMDRSAHLKAEEEGNTWWGIVACESPLHHGFPPGEAPLPTEPTLQSIAGFNSTLETTGGFACVAQAVWLLDEVFRAIEVTDLDARLTQLDGLTHTLLTVLAVVMDKDQGAWGSFCAANTMIIRAIFILHREILHQVAHMSACKRKSPEQWLESSRTALDSITKMVQDIAMSHNGVSVPDLDTLPPSCAFVTRAALLHVDSTGVDGGQWDRVSN
;
A
#
# COMPACT_ATOMS: atom_id res chain seq x y z
N MET A 1 4.64 0.02 -14.27
CA MET A 1 5.27 -1.24 -13.85
C MET A 1 4.30 -2.37 -14.19
N CYS A 2 4.39 -2.95 -15.39
CA CYS A 2 3.72 -4.22 -15.65
C CYS A 2 4.63 -5.32 -15.12
N LEU A 3 4.34 -5.81 -13.92
CA LEU A 3 4.90 -7.07 -13.46
C LEU A 3 4.21 -8.16 -14.29
N ILE A 4 4.81 -8.51 -15.42
CA ILE A 4 4.47 -9.76 -16.10
C ILE A 4 5.03 -10.86 -15.20
N THR A 5 4.22 -11.31 -14.25
CA THR A 5 4.49 -12.55 -13.55
C THR A 5 4.39 -13.65 -14.60
N TYR A 6 5.55 -14.10 -15.10
CA TYR A 6 5.62 -15.29 -15.92
C TYR A 6 5.08 -16.44 -15.08
N GLN A 7 3.83 -16.83 -15.35
CA GLN A 7 3.26 -18.06 -14.84
C GLN A 7 3.81 -19.17 -15.76
N PRO A 8 4.76 -20.01 -15.32
CA PRO A 8 5.20 -21.12 -16.13
C PRO A 8 3.99 -22.03 -16.34
N GLU A 9 3.74 -22.47 -17.58
CA GLU A 9 2.85 -23.61 -17.81
C GLU A 9 3.27 -24.76 -16.88
N PRO A 10 2.33 -25.57 -16.37
CA PRO A 10 2.63 -26.66 -15.44
C PRO A 10 3.37 -27.79 -16.17
N ALA A 11 4.64 -27.55 -16.49
CA ALA A 11 5.58 -28.60 -16.79
C ALA A 11 5.92 -29.28 -15.45
N GLN A 12 5.61 -30.57 -15.37
CA GLN A 12 6.03 -31.47 -14.29
C GLN A 12 7.56 -31.49 -14.22
N GLN A 13 8.16 -30.50 -13.58
CA GLN A 13 9.56 -30.50 -13.21
C GLN A 13 9.59 -30.32 -11.69
N THR A 14 9.98 -31.40 -11.02
CA THR A 14 10.37 -31.42 -9.62
C THR A 14 11.62 -30.55 -9.46
N PHE A 15 11.43 -29.23 -9.44
CA PHE A 15 12.45 -28.31 -8.99
C PHE A 15 12.53 -28.46 -7.47
N GLU A 16 13.75 -28.72 -6.95
CA GLU A 16 13.99 -28.50 -5.53
C GLU A 16 13.57 -27.06 -5.17
N PRO A 17 12.92 -26.84 -4.02
CA PRO A 17 12.53 -25.50 -3.62
C PRO A 17 13.78 -24.62 -3.57
N LEU A 18 13.84 -23.63 -4.46
CA LEU A 18 14.93 -22.65 -4.51
C LEU A 18 15.08 -22.03 -3.12
N ASP A 19 16.29 -22.08 -2.56
CA ASP A 19 16.58 -21.37 -1.32
C ASP A 19 16.46 -19.86 -1.56
N THR A 20 15.33 -19.30 -1.13
CA THR A 20 14.98 -17.88 -1.25
C THR A 20 15.99 -16.99 -0.56
N THR A 21 16.68 -17.49 0.47
CA THR A 21 17.76 -16.78 1.15
C THR A 21 18.97 -16.61 0.23
N THR A 22 19.42 -17.68 -0.41
CA THR A 22 20.51 -17.64 -1.39
C THR A 22 20.17 -16.76 -2.59
N LEU A 23 18.93 -16.85 -3.11
CA LEU A 23 18.48 -16.00 -4.22
C LEU A 23 18.51 -14.51 -3.84
N TYR A 24 18.00 -14.16 -2.67
CA TYR A 24 18.01 -12.80 -2.15
C TYR A 24 19.42 -12.24 -1.97
N VAL A 25 20.32 -13.00 -1.31
CA VAL A 25 21.71 -12.57 -1.08
C VAL A 25 22.46 -12.40 -2.41
N THR A 26 22.26 -13.31 -3.35
CA THR A 26 22.85 -13.22 -4.70
C THR A 26 22.35 -11.99 -5.43
N THR A 27 21.03 -11.75 -5.40
CA THR A 27 20.41 -10.57 -6.03
C THR A 27 20.93 -9.27 -5.44
N LYS A 28 21.02 -9.15 -4.10
CA LYS A 28 21.60 -7.97 -3.43
C LYS A 28 23.07 -7.75 -3.81
N THR A 29 23.84 -8.82 -3.92
CA THR A 29 25.26 -8.74 -4.29
C THR A 29 25.43 -8.24 -5.72
N LEU A 30 24.68 -8.80 -6.67
CA LEU A 30 24.70 -8.35 -8.07
C LEU A 30 24.22 -6.91 -8.19
N PHE A 31 23.13 -6.56 -7.49
CA PHE A 31 22.62 -5.20 -7.44
C PHE A 31 23.68 -4.21 -6.95
N ALA A 32 24.37 -4.51 -5.84
CA ALA A 32 25.42 -3.66 -5.29
C ALA A 32 26.61 -3.50 -6.25
N GLN A 33 26.99 -4.56 -6.97
CA GLN A 33 28.05 -4.49 -7.98
C GLN A 33 27.67 -3.56 -9.14
N VAL A 34 26.47 -3.71 -9.69
CA VAL A 34 25.99 -2.87 -10.81
C VAL A 34 25.84 -1.42 -10.37
N GLN A 35 25.32 -1.18 -9.16
CA GLN A 35 25.17 0.16 -8.58
C GLN A 35 26.53 0.84 -8.38
N ALA A 36 27.56 0.10 -7.95
CA ALA A 36 28.89 0.66 -7.76
C ALA A 36 29.60 1.00 -9.08
N SER A 37 29.26 0.32 -10.18
CA SER A 37 29.94 0.48 -11.47
C SER A 37 29.20 1.36 -12.48
N SER A 38 27.97 1.76 -12.20
CA SER A 38 27.07 2.33 -13.21
C SER A 38 26.24 3.51 -12.67
N SER A 39 25.94 4.48 -13.52
CA SER A 39 24.97 5.53 -13.18
C SER A 39 23.56 4.95 -12.98
N PRO A 40 22.71 5.57 -12.14
CA PRO A 40 21.34 5.11 -11.94
C PRO A 40 20.56 5.03 -13.27
N SER A 41 20.02 3.85 -13.55
CA SER A 41 19.15 3.59 -14.70
C SER A 41 17.75 3.21 -14.22
N LEU A 42 16.74 3.38 -15.08
CA LEU A 42 15.35 3.03 -14.76
C LEU A 42 15.23 1.57 -14.29
N HIS A 43 15.88 0.64 -14.97
CA HIS A 43 15.89 -0.78 -14.64
C HIS A 43 16.57 -1.06 -13.29
N LEU A 44 17.66 -0.35 -12.98
CA LEU A 44 18.31 -0.47 -11.67
C LEU A 44 17.40 0.01 -10.54
N ILE A 45 16.69 1.12 -10.76
CA ILE A 45 15.72 1.66 -9.81
C ILE A 45 14.56 0.67 -9.60
N GLN A 46 14.00 0.12 -10.68
CA GLN A 46 12.93 -0.87 -10.62
C GLN A 46 13.38 -2.14 -9.88
N ALA A 47 14.59 -2.65 -10.16
CA ALA A 47 15.15 -3.80 -9.46
C ALA A 47 15.29 -3.52 -7.94
N SER A 48 15.79 -2.34 -7.57
CA SER A 48 15.88 -1.91 -6.17
C SER A 48 14.50 -1.84 -5.49
N THR A 49 13.48 -1.34 -6.20
CA THR A 49 12.10 -1.28 -5.68
C THR A 49 11.53 -2.67 -5.42
N ILE A 50 11.81 -3.64 -6.29
CA ILE A 50 11.40 -5.04 -6.09
C ILE A 50 12.13 -5.65 -4.88
N ILE A 51 13.43 -5.39 -4.71
CA ILE A 51 14.19 -5.83 -3.54
C ILE A 51 13.58 -5.25 -2.25
N ALA A 52 13.26 -3.95 -2.23
CA ALA A 52 12.63 -3.30 -1.08
C ALA A 52 11.26 -3.92 -0.74
N ALA A 53 10.45 -4.21 -1.77
CA ALA A 53 9.16 -4.87 -1.58
C ALA A 53 9.30 -6.29 -1.01
N TYR A 54 10.28 -7.07 -1.49
CA TYR A 54 10.58 -8.39 -0.95
C TYR A 54 11.06 -8.32 0.51
N GLU A 55 11.95 -7.38 0.83
CA GLU A 55 12.42 -7.16 2.20
C GLU A 55 11.27 -6.80 3.14
N TYR A 56 10.35 -5.96 2.68
CA TYR A 56 9.14 -5.62 3.43
C TYR A 56 8.25 -6.85 3.65
N ALA A 57 7.95 -7.60 2.59
CA ALA A 57 7.06 -8.77 2.64
C ALA A 57 7.61 -9.88 3.53
N THR A 58 8.94 -10.03 3.59
CA THR A 58 9.63 -11.01 4.44
C THR A 58 9.94 -10.50 5.86
N GLY A 59 9.48 -9.31 6.22
CA GLY A 59 9.64 -8.75 7.57
C GLY A 59 11.01 -8.13 7.87
N LYS A 60 11.86 -7.94 6.87
CA LYS A 60 13.17 -7.25 6.97
C LYS A 60 13.01 -5.74 6.89
N PHE A 61 12.24 -5.15 7.81
CA PHE A 61 11.80 -3.75 7.71
C PHE A 61 12.94 -2.73 7.65
N GLN A 62 14.05 -2.95 8.37
CA GLN A 62 15.22 -2.06 8.34
C GLN A 62 15.94 -2.08 7.00
N ASP A 63 16.08 -3.27 6.41
CA ASP A 63 16.65 -3.43 5.08
C ASP A 63 15.73 -2.77 4.04
N ALA A 64 14.42 -3.05 4.12
CA ALA A 64 13.42 -2.45 3.23
C ALA A 64 13.42 -0.92 3.28
N PHE A 65 13.51 -0.33 4.48
CA PHE A 65 13.62 1.12 4.69
C PHE A 65 14.90 1.70 4.06
N THR A 66 16.02 1.00 4.24
CA THR A 66 17.31 1.42 3.65
C THR A 66 17.27 1.35 2.12
N THR A 67 16.75 0.25 1.58
CA THR A 67 16.64 0.00 0.15
C THR A 67 15.66 0.97 -0.51
N ILE A 68 14.50 1.25 0.09
CA ILE A 68 13.54 2.21 -0.48
C ILE A 68 14.09 3.64 -0.49
N GLY A 69 14.80 4.04 0.57
CA GLY A 69 15.47 5.34 0.61
C GLY A 69 16.55 5.47 -0.48
N LEU A 70 17.23 4.36 -0.81
CA LEU A 70 18.14 4.31 -1.96
C LEU A 70 17.37 4.45 -3.29
N CYS A 71 16.23 3.77 -3.46
CA CYS A 71 15.38 3.93 -4.63
C CYS A 71 14.98 5.40 -4.83
N ALA A 72 14.52 6.07 -3.76
CA ALA A 72 14.11 7.47 -3.81
C ALA A 72 15.27 8.37 -4.27
N ARG A 73 16.46 8.22 -3.70
CA ARG A 73 17.65 8.98 -4.11
C ARG A 73 18.02 8.76 -5.57
N MET A 74 17.99 7.52 -6.05
CA MET A 74 18.21 7.22 -7.47
C MET A 74 17.11 7.81 -8.36
N GLY A 75 15.84 7.74 -7.93
CA GLY A 75 14.70 8.32 -8.63
C GLY A 75 14.79 9.85 -8.77
N TYR A 76 15.23 10.54 -7.71
CA TYR A 76 15.52 11.98 -7.78
C TYR A 76 16.66 12.28 -8.75
N ALA A 77 17.77 11.55 -8.66
CA ALA A 77 18.92 11.72 -9.56
C ALA A 77 18.54 11.50 -11.04
N SER A 78 17.62 10.57 -11.31
CA SER A 78 17.08 10.27 -12.64
C SER A 78 15.87 11.13 -13.03
N ARG A 79 15.46 12.10 -12.19
CA ARG A 79 14.32 13.02 -12.42
C ARG A 79 12.96 12.34 -12.63
N LEU A 80 12.77 11.13 -12.11
CA LEU A 80 11.50 10.39 -12.28
C LEU A 80 10.29 11.12 -11.68
N HIS A 81 10.50 11.87 -10.59
CA HIS A 81 9.48 12.66 -9.89
C HIS A 81 8.83 13.78 -10.71
N ILE A 82 9.43 14.18 -11.84
CA ILE A 82 8.89 15.19 -12.75
C ILE A 82 8.60 14.62 -14.14
N SER A 83 8.71 13.30 -14.34
CA SER A 83 8.39 12.67 -15.62
C SER A 83 6.87 12.65 -15.83
N SER A 84 6.41 13.39 -16.83
CA SER A 84 5.00 13.40 -17.27
C SER A 84 4.90 13.20 -18.79
N PRO A 85 4.02 12.34 -19.29
CA PRO A 85 3.80 12.19 -20.72
C PRO A 85 3.14 13.46 -21.30
N ASP A 86 3.72 14.01 -22.36
CA ASP A 86 3.16 15.13 -23.13
C ASP A 86 2.42 14.63 -24.37
N LEU A 87 1.36 15.35 -24.78
CA LEU A 87 0.49 15.03 -25.91
C LEU A 87 1.22 15.12 -27.26
N GLY A 88 2.35 15.83 -27.32
CA GLY A 88 3.19 15.95 -28.52
C GLY A 88 4.24 14.84 -28.69
N MET A 89 4.35 13.90 -27.76
CA MET A 89 5.39 12.88 -27.77
C MET A 89 5.11 11.76 -28.78
N ASP A 90 6.17 11.20 -29.37
CA ASP A 90 6.04 9.93 -30.08
C ASP A 90 5.66 8.80 -29.10
N ARG A 91 5.13 7.70 -29.65
CA ARG A 91 4.65 6.56 -28.84
C ARG A 91 5.72 5.97 -27.93
N SER A 92 6.98 5.89 -28.39
CA SER A 92 8.06 5.29 -27.60
C SER A 92 8.48 6.18 -26.43
N ALA A 93 8.54 7.48 -26.66
CA ALA A 93 8.87 8.47 -25.65
C ALA A 93 7.72 8.58 -24.62
N HIS A 94 6.47 8.50 -25.08
CA HIS A 94 5.30 8.46 -24.20
C HIS A 94 5.34 7.26 -23.25
N LEU A 95 5.57 6.05 -23.78
CA LEU A 95 5.66 4.83 -22.97
C LEU A 95 6.80 4.91 -21.95
N LYS A 96 7.94 5.49 -22.34
CA LYS A 96 9.06 5.69 -21.43
C LYS A 96 8.70 6.65 -20.29
N ALA A 97 8.08 7.79 -20.59
CA ALA A 97 7.66 8.75 -19.56
C ALA A 97 6.62 8.15 -18.62
N GLU A 98 5.69 7.36 -19.14
CA GLU A 98 4.73 6.59 -18.34
C GLU A 98 5.44 5.58 -17.42
N GLU A 99 6.44 4.85 -17.93
CA GLU A 99 7.19 3.89 -17.13
C GLU A 99 8.02 4.56 -16.03
N GLU A 100 8.61 5.72 -16.30
CA GLU A 100 9.33 6.55 -15.33
C GLU A 100 8.39 7.05 -14.22
N GLY A 101 7.25 7.63 -14.60
CA GLY A 101 6.24 8.07 -13.64
C GLY A 101 5.67 6.91 -12.81
N ASN A 102 5.41 5.77 -13.45
CA ASN A 102 4.97 4.57 -12.74
C ASN A 102 6.04 4.01 -11.80
N THR A 103 7.33 4.14 -12.15
CA THR A 103 8.41 3.71 -11.26
C THR A 103 8.50 4.64 -10.05
N TRP A 104 8.39 5.95 -10.25
CA TRP A 104 8.38 6.93 -9.17
C TRP A 104 7.28 6.65 -8.14
N TRP A 105 6.05 6.52 -8.59
CA TRP A 105 4.91 6.24 -7.71
C TRP A 105 4.99 4.85 -7.06
N GLY A 106 5.66 3.86 -7.70
CA GLY A 106 5.95 2.58 -7.08
C GLY A 106 6.90 2.72 -5.87
N ILE A 107 7.85 3.65 -5.93
CA ILE A 107 8.72 4.00 -4.80
C ILE A 107 7.89 4.63 -3.69
N VAL A 108 7.09 5.66 -4.01
CA VAL A 108 6.23 6.36 -3.04
C VAL A 108 5.26 5.40 -2.35
N ALA A 109 4.69 4.45 -3.11
CA ALA A 109 3.78 3.44 -2.59
C ALA A 109 4.45 2.47 -1.59
N CYS A 110 5.73 2.16 -1.78
CA CYS A 110 6.49 1.32 -0.85
C CYS A 110 6.98 2.11 0.37
N GLU A 111 7.28 3.39 0.19
CA GLU A 111 7.81 4.30 1.21
C GLU A 111 6.75 4.70 2.26
N SER A 112 5.52 5.02 1.82
CA SER A 112 4.42 5.43 2.72
C SER A 112 4.14 4.42 3.86
N PRO A 113 4.08 3.09 3.59
CA PRO A 113 4.03 2.06 4.60
C PRO A 113 5.15 2.03 5.64
N LEU A 114 6.37 2.31 5.19
CA LEU A 114 7.61 2.11 5.95
C LEU A 114 7.86 3.27 6.91
N HIS A 115 7.45 4.49 6.55
CA HIS A 115 7.57 5.66 7.42
C HIS A 115 6.79 5.55 8.73
N HIS A 116 5.63 4.89 8.71
CA HIS A 116 4.73 4.81 9.88
C HIS A 116 4.62 3.39 10.46
N GLY A 117 5.41 2.43 9.96
CA GLY A 117 5.41 1.04 10.40
C GLY A 117 6.20 0.77 11.69
N PHE A 118 6.85 1.78 12.26
CA PHE A 118 7.64 1.67 13.50
C PHE A 118 6.87 2.22 14.72
N PRO A 119 6.99 1.58 15.89
CA PRO A 119 6.54 2.21 17.13
C PRO A 119 7.30 3.54 17.35
N PRO A 120 6.66 4.56 17.93
CA PRO A 120 7.23 5.91 18.00
C PRO A 120 8.48 5.93 18.89
N GLY A 121 9.62 6.23 18.28
CA GLY A 121 10.91 6.31 18.97
C GLY A 121 12.06 6.65 18.02
N GLU A 122 12.36 7.95 17.93
CA GLU A 122 13.68 8.53 17.58
C GLU A 122 14.22 8.34 16.15
N ALA A 123 13.73 9.16 15.21
CA ALA A 123 14.59 9.85 14.22
C ALA A 123 13.76 10.91 13.43
N PRO A 124 14.26 12.15 13.26
CA PRO A 124 13.59 13.15 12.41
C PRO A 124 13.90 12.89 10.93
N LEU A 125 12.86 12.89 10.08
CA LEU A 125 13.00 12.70 8.64
C LEU A 125 13.38 14.01 7.90
N PRO A 126 14.19 13.94 6.83
CA PRO A 126 14.57 15.08 6.01
C PRO A 126 13.39 15.64 5.21
N THR A 127 13.36 16.96 5.12
CA THR A 127 12.35 17.83 4.51
C THR A 127 11.94 17.45 3.08
N GLU A 128 10.63 17.32 2.87
CA GLU A 128 9.97 17.05 1.59
C GLU A 128 10.22 18.14 0.52
N PRO A 129 10.41 17.76 -0.76
CA PRO A 129 10.01 18.60 -1.88
C PRO A 129 8.52 18.39 -2.16
N THR A 130 7.79 19.48 -1.98
CA THR A 130 6.34 19.65 -1.96
C THR A 130 5.62 19.04 -3.19
N LEU A 131 4.76 18.05 -2.96
CA LEU A 131 3.87 17.40 -3.96
C LEU A 131 2.68 18.27 -4.41
N GLN A 132 2.77 19.60 -4.31
CA GLN A 132 1.73 20.54 -4.75
C GLN A 132 1.46 20.52 -6.27
N SER A 133 2.31 19.85 -7.07
CA SER A 133 2.10 19.68 -8.51
C SER A 133 1.05 18.63 -8.89
N ILE A 134 0.52 17.85 -7.95
CA ILE A 134 -0.39 16.71 -8.24
C ILE A 134 -1.85 17.03 -7.92
N ALA A 135 -2.14 18.24 -7.44
CA ALA A 135 -3.49 18.75 -7.16
C ALA A 135 -4.39 18.92 -8.41
N GLY A 136 -3.98 18.40 -9.58
CA GLY A 136 -4.69 18.46 -10.85
C GLY A 136 -5.40 17.16 -11.27
N PHE A 137 -5.55 16.16 -10.39
CA PHE A 137 -6.31 14.93 -10.72
C PHE A 137 -7.84 15.16 -10.66
N ASN A 138 -8.34 16.02 -11.57
CA ASN A 138 -9.74 16.06 -12.00
C ASN A 138 -10.00 15.11 -13.20
N SER A 139 -9.17 14.08 -13.37
CA SER A 139 -9.37 13.08 -14.40
C SER A 139 -10.49 12.14 -13.97
N THR A 140 -11.60 12.22 -14.69
CA THR A 140 -12.73 11.29 -14.61
C THR A 140 -12.22 9.85 -14.55
N LEU A 141 -12.66 9.14 -13.53
CA LEU A 141 -12.24 7.80 -13.11
C LEU A 141 -12.57 6.69 -14.13
N GLU A 142 -13.06 7.03 -15.33
CA GLU A 142 -13.57 6.08 -16.33
C GLU A 142 -12.48 5.46 -17.22
N THR A 143 -11.26 6.01 -17.24
CA THR A 143 -10.15 5.54 -18.11
C THR A 143 -8.82 5.30 -17.40
N THR A 144 -8.79 5.39 -16.07
CA THR A 144 -7.54 5.32 -15.29
C THR A 144 -7.13 3.86 -15.03
N GLY A 145 -5.93 3.46 -15.51
CA GLY A 145 -5.35 2.14 -15.29
C GLY A 145 -4.99 1.86 -13.82
N GLY A 146 -4.79 0.59 -13.45
CA GLY A 146 -4.61 0.15 -12.05
C GLY A 146 -3.52 0.89 -11.28
N PHE A 147 -2.47 1.34 -11.97
CA PHE A 147 -1.40 2.12 -11.36
C PHE A 147 -1.86 3.50 -10.84
N ALA A 148 -2.72 4.20 -11.58
CA ALA A 148 -3.26 5.47 -11.13
C ALA A 148 -4.18 5.31 -9.90
N CYS A 149 -4.89 4.19 -9.80
CA CYS A 149 -5.64 3.84 -8.60
C CYS A 149 -4.71 3.60 -7.40
N VAL A 150 -3.55 2.99 -7.61
CA VAL A 150 -2.52 2.84 -6.55
C VAL A 150 -2.00 4.21 -6.12
N ALA A 151 -1.63 5.08 -7.05
CA ALA A 151 -1.18 6.44 -6.74
C ALA A 151 -2.24 7.24 -5.94
N GLN A 152 -3.51 7.14 -6.35
CA GLN A 152 -4.63 7.77 -5.62
C GLN A 152 -4.79 7.19 -4.20
N ALA A 153 -4.69 5.87 -4.04
CA ALA A 153 -4.78 5.22 -2.75
C ALA A 153 -3.65 5.63 -1.80
N VAL A 154 -2.42 5.76 -2.32
CA VAL A 154 -1.25 6.22 -1.58
C VAL A 154 -1.39 7.67 -1.16
N TRP A 155 -1.89 8.53 -2.06
CA TRP A 155 -2.17 9.93 -1.73
C TRP A 155 -3.24 10.05 -0.63
N LEU A 156 -4.33 9.28 -0.70
CA LEU A 156 -5.34 9.26 0.36
C LEU A 156 -4.79 8.77 1.69
N LEU A 157 -3.93 7.74 1.68
CA LEU A 157 -3.26 7.26 2.88
C LEU A 157 -2.34 8.32 3.50
N ASP A 158 -1.64 9.10 2.67
CA ASP A 158 -0.82 10.23 3.11
C ASP A 158 -1.67 11.36 3.72
N GLU A 159 -2.81 11.70 3.13
CA GLU A 159 -3.76 12.64 3.73
C GLU A 159 -4.28 12.17 5.09
N VAL A 160 -4.49 10.86 5.28
CA VAL A 160 -4.83 10.30 6.59
C VAL A 160 -3.70 10.56 7.59
N PHE A 161 -2.44 10.29 7.24
CA PHE A 161 -1.32 10.57 8.14
C PHE A 161 -1.20 12.05 8.49
N ARG A 162 -1.31 12.95 7.50
CA ARG A 162 -1.32 14.40 7.75
C ARG A 162 -2.46 14.83 8.65
N ALA A 163 -3.65 14.26 8.48
CA ALA A 163 -4.78 14.54 9.37
C ALA A 163 -4.51 14.10 10.81
N ILE A 164 -3.84 12.95 11.02
CA ILE A 164 -3.49 12.44 12.37
C ILE A 164 -2.54 13.39 13.11
N GLU A 165 -1.65 14.08 12.40
CA GLU A 165 -0.70 15.04 13.00
C GLU A 165 -1.34 16.37 13.44
N VAL A 166 -2.57 16.69 12.97
CA VAL A 166 -3.26 17.93 13.30
C VAL A 166 -3.49 18.05 14.80
N THR A 167 -2.92 19.07 15.45
CA THR A 167 -2.96 19.22 16.92
C THR A 167 -4.36 19.50 17.48
N ASP A 168 -5.21 20.19 16.72
CA ASP A 168 -6.58 20.49 17.13
C ASP A 168 -7.48 19.26 16.95
N LEU A 169 -8.05 18.76 18.05
CA LEU A 169 -8.82 17.51 18.07
C LEU A 169 -10.09 17.59 17.21
N ASP A 170 -10.83 18.71 17.27
CA ASP A 170 -12.06 18.89 16.50
C ASP A 170 -11.77 18.96 14.99
N ALA A 171 -10.73 19.69 14.59
CA ALA A 171 -10.27 19.76 13.20
C ALA A 171 -9.76 18.39 12.72
N ARG A 172 -8.94 17.69 13.52
CA ARG A 172 -8.45 16.33 13.23
C ARG A 172 -9.62 15.39 12.93
N LEU A 173 -10.58 15.28 13.85
CA LEU A 173 -11.72 14.38 13.68
C LEU A 173 -12.62 14.77 12.51
N THR A 174 -12.79 16.07 12.25
CA THR A 174 -13.55 16.56 11.09
C THR A 174 -12.87 16.17 9.78
N GLN A 175 -11.54 16.28 9.71
CA GLN A 175 -10.76 15.86 8.53
C GLN A 175 -10.83 14.34 8.34
N LEU A 176 -10.64 13.56 9.41
CA LEU A 176 -10.76 12.10 9.34
C LEU A 176 -12.18 11.67 8.91
N ASP A 177 -13.25 12.34 9.37
CA ASP A 177 -14.62 12.07 8.89
C ASP A 177 -14.75 12.23 7.38
N GLY A 178 -14.20 13.33 6.84
CA GLY A 178 -14.24 13.64 5.43
C GLY A 178 -13.48 12.60 4.60
N LEU A 179 -12.28 12.24 5.07
CA LEU A 179 -11.45 11.22 4.44
C LEU A 179 -12.11 9.84 4.45
N THR A 180 -12.84 9.45 5.51
CA THR A 180 -13.61 8.19 5.54
C THR A 180 -14.57 8.07 4.37
N HIS A 181 -15.37 9.11 4.11
CA HIS A 181 -16.34 9.09 3.01
C HIS A 181 -15.65 9.01 1.64
N THR A 182 -14.55 9.74 1.46
CA THR A 182 -13.77 9.68 0.23
C THR A 182 -13.15 8.30 0.02
N LEU A 183 -12.52 7.74 1.05
CA LEU A 183 -11.91 6.40 1.01
C LEU A 183 -12.92 5.31 0.67
N LEU A 184 -14.09 5.30 1.33
CA LEU A 184 -15.13 4.31 1.07
C LEU A 184 -15.73 4.45 -0.34
N THR A 185 -15.89 5.70 -0.83
CA THR A 185 -16.39 5.96 -2.19
C THR A 185 -15.39 5.47 -3.23
N VAL A 186 -14.11 5.79 -3.07
CA VAL A 186 -13.06 5.33 -3.98
C VAL A 186 -12.94 3.80 -3.93
N LEU A 187 -12.99 3.19 -2.74
CA LEU A 187 -12.98 1.74 -2.58
C LEU A 187 -14.12 1.09 -3.37
N ALA A 188 -15.34 1.60 -3.23
CA ALA A 188 -16.51 1.08 -3.93
C ALA A 188 -16.32 1.15 -5.46
N VAL A 189 -15.82 2.28 -5.99
CA VAL A 189 -15.61 2.42 -7.43
C VAL A 189 -14.48 1.51 -7.94
N VAL A 190 -13.37 1.41 -7.19
CA VAL A 190 -12.24 0.56 -7.60
C VAL A 190 -12.63 -0.92 -7.56
N MET A 191 -13.41 -1.35 -6.57
CA MET A 191 -13.90 -2.73 -6.49
C MET A 191 -14.95 -3.07 -7.57
N ASP A 192 -15.77 -2.11 -7.99
CA ASP A 192 -16.80 -2.31 -9.05
C ASP A 192 -16.17 -2.52 -10.44
N LYS A 193 -15.04 -1.85 -10.71
CA LYS A 193 -14.32 -1.96 -12.00
C LYS A 193 -13.87 -3.37 -12.35
N ASP A 194 -13.58 -4.19 -11.34
CA ASP A 194 -13.02 -5.52 -11.55
C ASP A 194 -14.07 -6.64 -11.59
N GLN A 195 -15.34 -6.37 -11.26
CA GLN A 195 -16.39 -7.42 -11.12
C GLN A 195 -15.94 -8.63 -10.27
N GLY A 196 -14.98 -8.44 -9.35
CA GLY A 196 -14.39 -9.51 -8.54
C GLY A 196 -13.27 -10.32 -9.21
N ALA A 197 -12.81 -9.93 -10.40
CA ALA A 197 -11.59 -10.47 -11.01
C ALA A 197 -10.35 -9.93 -10.27
N TRP A 198 -9.42 -10.82 -9.96
CA TRP A 198 -8.15 -10.45 -9.36
C TRP A 198 -7.24 -9.75 -10.37
N GLY A 199 -6.41 -8.83 -9.89
CA GLY A 199 -5.33 -8.27 -10.69
C GLY A 199 -5.02 -6.82 -10.36
N SER A 200 -5.10 -5.97 -11.38
CA SER A 200 -4.49 -4.64 -11.47
C SER A 200 -4.82 -3.66 -10.34
N PHE A 201 -5.87 -3.90 -9.56
CA PHE A 201 -6.35 -2.98 -8.52
C PHE A 201 -6.26 -3.53 -7.10
N CYS A 202 -5.82 -4.78 -6.90
CA CYS A 202 -5.65 -5.38 -5.56
C CYS A 202 -4.73 -4.54 -4.67
N ALA A 203 -3.66 -3.97 -5.24
CA ALA A 203 -2.77 -3.06 -4.53
C ALA A 203 -3.48 -1.79 -4.06
N ALA A 204 -4.31 -1.17 -4.90
CA ALA A 204 -5.06 0.03 -4.56
C ALA A 204 -6.11 -0.25 -3.47
N ASN A 205 -6.91 -1.31 -3.65
CA ASN A 205 -7.93 -1.73 -2.68
C ASN A 205 -7.30 -1.98 -1.30
N THR A 206 -6.17 -2.69 -1.27
CA THR A 206 -5.47 -3.00 -0.02
C THR A 206 -4.92 -1.74 0.66
N MET A 207 -4.41 -0.77 -0.10
CA MET A 207 -3.95 0.52 0.47
C MET A 207 -5.11 1.34 1.03
N ILE A 208 -6.25 1.38 0.33
CA ILE A 208 -7.45 2.07 0.80
C ILE A 208 -7.97 1.41 2.09
N ILE A 209 -8.08 0.08 2.10
CA ILE A 209 -8.49 -0.68 3.30
C ILE A 209 -7.54 -0.39 4.48
N ARG A 210 -6.23 -0.38 4.24
CA ARG A 210 -5.23 0.01 5.24
C ARG A 210 -5.48 1.42 5.79
N ALA A 211 -5.70 2.40 4.92
CA ALA A 211 -5.97 3.78 5.33
C ALA A 211 -7.20 3.87 6.22
N ILE A 212 -8.28 3.15 5.88
CA ILE A 212 -9.50 3.15 6.68
C ILE A 212 -9.29 2.49 8.06
N PHE A 213 -8.52 1.39 8.14
CA PHE A 213 -8.14 0.78 9.42
C PHE A 213 -7.37 1.75 10.32
N ILE A 214 -6.36 2.43 9.77
CA ILE A 214 -5.53 3.41 10.52
C ILE A 214 -6.42 4.55 11.02
N LEU A 215 -7.24 5.11 10.14
CA LEU A 215 -8.13 6.22 10.44
C LEU A 215 -9.10 5.89 11.57
N HIS A 216 -9.86 4.78 11.48
CA HIS A 216 -10.86 4.46 12.50
C HIS A 216 -10.24 4.04 13.84
N ARG A 217 -9.05 3.42 13.82
CA ARG A 217 -8.30 3.15 15.06
C ARG A 217 -7.87 4.45 15.73
N GLU A 218 -7.40 5.43 14.97
CA GLU A 218 -7.08 6.75 15.52
C GLU A 218 -8.32 7.44 16.09
N ILE A 219 -9.44 7.43 15.37
CA ILE A 219 -10.70 8.00 15.89
C ILE A 219 -11.08 7.35 17.22
N LEU A 220 -11.05 6.01 17.32
CA LEU A 220 -11.36 5.30 18.56
C LEU A 220 -10.39 5.66 19.71
N HIS A 221 -9.09 5.77 19.41
CA HIS A 221 -8.09 6.19 20.40
C HIS A 221 -8.37 7.60 20.92
N GLN A 222 -8.67 8.54 20.03
CA GLN A 222 -8.93 9.93 20.40
C GLN A 222 -10.26 10.13 21.14
N VAL A 223 -11.31 9.41 20.73
CA VAL A 223 -12.64 9.49 21.35
C VAL A 223 -12.62 8.99 22.81
N ALA A 224 -11.73 8.06 23.16
CA ALA A 224 -11.54 7.61 24.54
C ALA A 224 -11.10 8.73 25.50
N HIS A 225 -10.53 9.81 24.98
CA HIS A 225 -10.04 10.96 25.74
C HIS A 225 -10.95 12.20 25.64
N MET A 226 -12.12 12.07 24.99
CA MET A 226 -13.01 13.19 24.68
C MET A 226 -14.16 13.33 25.69
N SER A 227 -14.47 14.58 26.06
CA SER A 227 -15.63 14.92 26.89
C SER A 227 -16.86 15.43 26.10
N ALA A 228 -16.69 16.12 24.97
CA ALA A 228 -17.72 16.36 23.92
C ALA A 228 -17.15 17.12 22.70
N CYS A 229 -17.53 16.73 21.47
CA CYS A 229 -17.25 17.45 20.22
C CYS A 229 -18.51 18.16 19.71
N LYS A 230 -18.36 19.25 18.95
CA LYS A 230 -19.48 20.04 18.41
C LYS A 230 -20.33 19.32 17.35
N ARG A 231 -19.78 18.30 16.68
CA ARG A 231 -20.38 17.70 15.46
C ARG A 231 -21.07 16.36 15.70
N LYS A 232 -20.43 15.47 16.45
CA LYS A 232 -20.90 14.12 16.78
C LYS A 232 -20.61 13.87 18.26
N SER A 233 -21.53 13.18 18.95
CA SER A 233 -21.26 12.73 20.32
C SER A 233 -20.15 11.67 20.31
N PRO A 234 -19.41 11.49 21.42
CA PRO A 234 -18.42 10.42 21.55
C PRO A 234 -18.99 9.03 21.21
N GLU A 235 -20.23 8.77 21.61
CA GLU A 235 -20.94 7.51 21.32
C GLU A 235 -21.16 7.31 19.82
N GLN A 236 -21.55 8.36 19.08
CA GLN A 236 -21.74 8.30 17.63
C GLN A 236 -20.44 8.01 16.89
N TRP A 237 -19.32 8.60 17.34
CA TRP A 237 -18.01 8.32 16.76
C TRP A 237 -17.57 6.88 16.98
N LEU A 238 -17.80 6.37 18.20
CA LEU A 238 -17.44 5.02 18.60
C LEU A 238 -18.25 3.99 17.81
N GLU A 239 -19.57 4.18 17.70
CA GLU A 239 -20.45 3.30 16.94
C GLU A 239 -20.12 3.31 15.44
N SER A 240 -19.97 4.50 14.85
CA SER A 240 -19.62 4.64 13.44
C SER A 240 -18.26 4.00 13.12
N SER A 241 -17.27 4.14 14.00
CA SER A 241 -15.94 3.59 13.78
C SER A 241 -15.89 2.08 13.98
N ARG A 242 -16.62 1.54 14.97
CA ARG A 242 -16.77 0.09 15.15
C ARG A 242 -17.46 -0.54 13.95
N THR A 243 -18.59 0.03 13.53
CA THR A 243 -19.34 -0.46 12.35
C THR A 243 -18.46 -0.48 11.10
N ALA A 244 -17.66 0.56 10.87
CA ALA A 244 -16.75 0.62 9.74
C ALA A 244 -15.64 -0.45 9.83
N LEU A 245 -15.01 -0.61 11.01
CA LEU A 245 -13.99 -1.63 11.25
C LEU A 245 -14.57 -3.06 11.09
N ASP A 246 -15.78 -3.31 11.57
CA ASP A 246 -16.47 -4.60 11.41
C ASP A 246 -16.72 -4.89 9.93
N SER A 247 -17.26 -3.91 9.19
CA SER A 247 -17.55 -4.03 7.77
C SER A 247 -16.29 -4.34 6.95
N ILE A 248 -15.19 -3.66 7.25
CA ILE A 248 -13.93 -3.83 6.53
C ILE A 248 -13.22 -5.11 6.96
N THR A 249 -13.27 -5.47 8.24
CA THR A 249 -12.78 -6.77 8.71
C THR A 249 -13.51 -7.90 8.00
N LYS A 250 -14.83 -7.78 7.83
CA LYS A 250 -15.62 -8.75 7.09
C LYS A 250 -15.22 -8.81 5.61
N MET A 251 -14.99 -7.67 4.97
CA MET A 251 -14.46 -7.60 3.61
C MET A 251 -13.10 -8.32 3.49
N VAL A 252 -12.18 -8.12 4.44
CA VAL A 252 -10.87 -8.79 4.45
C VAL A 252 -11.01 -10.30 4.62
N GLN A 253 -11.95 -10.75 5.46
CA GLN A 253 -12.26 -12.18 5.59
C GLN A 253 -12.83 -12.75 4.29
N ASP A 254 -13.76 -12.04 3.64
CA ASP A 254 -14.37 -12.48 2.38
C ASP A 254 -13.34 -12.55 1.26
N ILE A 255 -12.44 -11.56 1.20
CA ILE A 255 -11.23 -11.57 0.36
C ILE A 255 -10.43 -12.85 0.67
N ALA A 256 -9.97 -13.05 1.91
CA ALA A 256 -9.17 -14.23 2.28
C ALA A 256 -9.87 -15.57 1.97
N MET A 257 -11.18 -15.70 2.21
CA MET A 257 -11.95 -16.92 1.92
C MET A 257 -12.06 -17.20 0.42
N SER A 258 -12.19 -16.15 -0.40
CA SER A 258 -12.13 -16.29 -1.86
C SER A 258 -10.76 -16.75 -2.37
N HIS A 259 -9.75 -16.80 -1.48
CA HIS A 259 -8.36 -17.17 -1.78
C HIS A 259 -7.98 -18.56 -1.23
N ASN A 260 -8.90 -19.30 -0.60
CA ASN A 260 -8.65 -20.63 -0.01
C ASN A 260 -8.23 -21.73 -1.02
N GLY A 261 -8.10 -21.42 -2.31
CA GLY A 261 -7.55 -22.29 -3.35
C GLY A 261 -6.21 -21.82 -3.94
N VAL A 262 -5.64 -20.73 -3.44
CA VAL A 262 -4.40 -20.12 -3.93
C VAL A 262 -3.22 -20.79 -3.22
N SER A 263 -2.27 -21.35 -3.98
CA SER A 263 -1.13 -22.07 -3.40
C SER A 263 -0.18 -21.08 -2.69
N VAL A 264 0.54 -21.54 -1.65
CA VAL A 264 1.54 -20.73 -0.90
C VAL A 264 2.52 -19.91 -1.77
N PRO A 265 2.96 -20.36 -2.97
CA PRO A 265 3.79 -19.55 -3.87
C PRO A 265 3.11 -18.31 -4.48
N ASP A 266 1.77 -18.27 -4.54
CA ASP A 266 1.02 -17.09 -4.99
C ASP A 266 0.87 -16.04 -3.87
N LEU A 267 1.19 -16.38 -2.62
CA LEU A 267 1.18 -15.41 -1.51
C LEU A 267 2.23 -14.32 -1.70
N ASP A 268 3.32 -14.63 -2.42
CA ASP A 268 4.39 -13.70 -2.81
C ASP A 268 3.91 -12.67 -3.87
N THR A 269 2.73 -12.87 -4.46
CA THR A 269 2.10 -11.91 -5.39
C THR A 269 1.22 -10.88 -4.67
N LEU A 270 0.96 -11.07 -3.37
CA LEU A 270 0.11 -10.16 -2.62
C LEU A 270 0.80 -8.80 -2.41
N PRO A 271 0.07 -7.69 -2.61
CA PRO A 271 0.59 -6.36 -2.30
C PRO A 271 1.16 -6.30 -0.87
N PRO A 272 2.26 -5.56 -0.64
CA PRO A 272 2.87 -5.43 0.69
C PRO A 272 1.89 -5.06 1.81
N SER A 273 0.86 -4.26 1.52
CA SER A 273 -0.15 -3.89 2.51
C SER A 273 -1.14 -5.01 2.86
N CYS A 274 -1.17 -6.15 2.16
CA CYS A 274 -2.06 -7.26 2.49
C CYS A 274 -1.70 -7.82 3.86
N ALA A 275 -0.41 -8.00 4.14
CA ALA A 275 0.05 -8.46 5.45
C ALA A 275 -0.40 -7.51 6.58
N PHE A 276 -0.35 -6.20 6.36
CA PHE A 276 -0.87 -5.21 7.31
C PHE A 276 -2.37 -5.38 7.53
N VAL A 277 -3.14 -5.42 6.44
CA VAL A 277 -4.60 -5.47 6.47
C VAL A 277 -5.10 -6.77 7.13
N THR A 278 -4.49 -7.91 6.80
CA THR A 278 -4.77 -9.19 7.45
C THR A 278 -4.50 -9.13 8.95
N ARG A 279 -3.33 -8.60 9.35
CA ARG A 279 -3.00 -8.43 10.78
C ARG A 279 -3.95 -7.46 11.48
N ALA A 280 -4.34 -6.37 10.83
CA ALA A 280 -5.27 -5.40 11.39
C ALA A 280 -6.65 -6.00 11.60
N ALA A 281 -7.14 -6.80 10.64
CA ALA A 281 -8.38 -7.54 10.75
C ALA A 281 -8.34 -8.56 11.91
N LEU A 282 -7.28 -9.37 12.01
CA LEU A 282 -7.11 -10.34 13.11
C LEU A 282 -7.13 -9.66 14.48
N LEU A 283 -6.36 -8.58 14.65
CA LEU A 283 -6.34 -7.80 15.90
C LEU A 283 -7.73 -7.22 16.26
N HIS A 284 -8.52 -6.83 15.25
CA HIS A 284 -9.88 -6.32 15.47
C HIS A 284 -10.83 -7.44 15.94
N VAL A 285 -10.75 -8.63 15.32
CA VAL A 285 -11.50 -9.83 15.74
C VAL A 285 -11.16 -10.23 17.17
N ASP A 286 -9.88 -10.27 17.52
CA ASP A 286 -9.42 -10.62 18.88
C ASP A 286 -9.93 -9.60 19.92
N SER A 287 -9.94 -8.31 19.57
CA SER A 287 -10.40 -7.24 20.46
C SER A 287 -11.91 -7.21 20.67
N THR A 288 -12.69 -7.76 19.74
CA THR A 288 -14.15 -7.81 19.78
C THR A 288 -14.68 -9.08 20.45
N GLY A 289 -13.80 -10.02 20.81
CA GLY A 289 -14.18 -11.25 21.51
C GLY A 289 -15.05 -12.20 20.68
N VAL A 290 -14.95 -12.12 19.34
CA VAL A 290 -15.59 -13.11 18.47
C VAL A 290 -14.85 -14.42 18.65
N ASP A 291 -15.43 -15.27 19.48
CA ASP A 291 -14.98 -16.60 19.88
C ASP A 291 -14.33 -17.35 18.71
N GLY A 292 -13.07 -17.77 18.88
CA GLY A 292 -12.25 -18.48 17.87
C GLY A 292 -12.81 -19.84 17.43
N GLY A 293 -14.01 -20.21 17.87
CA GLY A 293 -14.66 -21.50 17.62
C GLY A 293 -15.18 -21.74 16.20
N GLN A 294 -14.99 -20.80 15.25
CA GLN A 294 -15.40 -21.00 13.86
C GLN A 294 -14.28 -21.57 12.97
N TRP A 295 -13.02 -21.52 13.40
CA TRP A 295 -11.88 -22.09 12.66
C TRP A 295 -11.68 -23.59 12.90
N ASP A 296 -12.12 -24.12 14.04
CA ASP A 296 -11.98 -25.56 14.38
C ASP A 296 -12.97 -26.48 13.63
N ARG A 297 -13.89 -25.93 12.82
CA ARG A 297 -14.87 -26.73 12.08
C ARG A 297 -14.49 -27.07 10.64
N VAL A 298 -13.32 -26.63 10.17
CA VAL A 298 -12.81 -26.95 8.82
C VAL A 298 -11.70 -28.01 8.84
N SER A 299 -11.37 -28.55 10.03
CA SER A 299 -10.40 -29.64 10.20
C SER A 299 -11.07 -30.94 10.65
N ASN A 300 -12.08 -31.40 9.91
CA ASN A 300 -12.55 -32.80 9.92
C ASN A 300 -13.13 -33.19 8.56
#